data_AF-A0A7Y2JPT5-F1
#
_entry.id   AF-A0A7Y2JPT5-F1
#
_cell.length_a   1.000
_cell.length_b   1.000
_cell.length_c   1.000
_cell.angle_alpha   90.00
_cell.angle_beta   90.00
_cell.angle_gamma   90.00
#
_symmetry.space_group_name_H-M   'P 1'
#
loop_
_entity.id
_entity.type
_entity.pdbx_description
1 polymer ?
#
loop_
_entity_poly.entity_id
_entity_poly.type
_entity_poly.pdbx_seq_one_letter_code
_entity_poly.pdbx_strand_id
1 'polypeptide(L)'
;MTMHHNGILIVDFGAQYTQLIARRVREAQVYSEIHPPIHDIEWIREWNPKGIILSGGPSSVYGEDVPTADPALLELGIPVLGICYGMQLIAHLAGGTVVRAARREYGRATVRV
;
A
#
# COMPACT_ATOMS: atom_id res chain seq x y z
N MET A 1 2.27 -22.93 17.72
CA MET A 1 2.90 -22.08 16.67
C MET A 1 2.29 -20.70 16.83
N THR A 2 3.07 -19.73 17.31
CA THR A 2 2.56 -18.40 17.65
C THR A 2 2.18 -17.65 16.38
N MET A 3 0.88 -17.71 16.11
CA MET A 3 0.08 -16.83 15.30
C MET A 3 0.45 -15.36 15.63
N HIS A 4 1.41 -14.75 14.91
CA HIS A 4 1.79 -13.34 15.09
C HIS A 4 0.75 -12.42 14.42
N HIS A 5 -0.37 -12.18 15.11
CA HIS A 5 -1.46 -11.32 14.66
C HIS A 5 -1.38 -10.06 15.51
N ASN A 6 -0.85 -8.96 14.96
CA ASN A 6 -0.92 -7.57 15.44
C ASN A 6 0.22 -6.73 14.81
N GLY A 7 0.31 -6.70 13.47
CA GLY A 7 1.38 -5.98 12.76
C GLY A 7 0.85 -5.08 11.63
N ILE A 8 1.78 -4.46 10.92
CA ILE A 8 1.49 -3.72 9.69
C ILE A 8 1.77 -4.61 8.48
N LEU A 9 0.75 -4.82 7.65
CA LEU A 9 0.89 -5.49 6.37
C LEU A 9 1.34 -4.46 5.32
N ILE A 10 2.43 -4.73 4.61
CA ILE A 10 2.93 -3.87 3.54
C ILE A 10 2.72 -4.60 2.22
N VAL A 11 1.88 -4.05 1.35
CA VAL A 11 1.62 -4.59 0.01
C VAL A 11 2.59 -3.95 -0.98
N ASP A 12 3.42 -4.76 -1.62
CA ASP A 12 4.48 -4.29 -2.52
C ASP A 12 4.05 -4.22 -3.99
N PHE A 13 3.89 -3.01 -4.52
CA PHE A 13 3.61 -2.77 -5.93
C PHE A 13 4.88 -2.56 -6.79
N GLY A 14 6.04 -2.99 -6.30
CA GLY A 14 7.32 -2.92 -7.01
C GLY A 14 8.10 -1.64 -6.76
N ALA A 15 7.87 -0.96 -5.63
CA ALA A 15 8.65 0.22 -5.25
C ALA A 15 10.08 -0.16 -4.83
N GLN A 16 11.04 0.64 -5.28
CA GLN A 16 12.44 0.55 -4.82
C GLN A 16 12.58 0.76 -3.29
N TYR A 17 11.60 1.41 -2.66
CA TYR A 17 11.64 1.79 -1.25
C TYR A 17 10.79 0.90 -0.33
N THR A 18 10.16 -0.17 -0.81
CA THR A 18 9.28 -1.00 0.03
C THR A 18 10.00 -1.59 1.25
N GLN A 19 11.24 -2.04 1.07
CA GLN A 19 12.08 -2.52 2.17
C GLN A 19 12.39 -1.43 3.21
N LEU A 20 12.51 -0.17 2.77
CA LEU A 20 12.73 0.96 3.67
C LEU A 20 11.48 1.25 4.52
N ILE A 21 10.28 1.14 3.93
CA ILE A 21 9.01 1.26 4.67
C ILE A 21 8.97 0.22 5.80
N ALA A 22 9.21 -1.06 5.49
CA ALA A 22 9.24 -2.12 6.50
C ALA A 22 10.28 -1.86 7.59
N ARG A 23 11.47 -1.40 7.21
CA ARG A 23 12.50 -1.00 8.17
C ARG A 23 12.02 0.12 9.09
N ARG A 24 11.37 1.17 8.58
CA ARG A 24 10.87 2.29 9.39
C ARG A 24 9.77 1.86 10.37
N VAL A 25 8.87 0.98 9.95
CA VAL A 25 7.85 0.40 10.84
C VAL A 25 8.51 -0.40 11.97
N ARG A 26 9.52 -1.23 11.65
CA ARG A 26 10.26 -2.03 12.65
C ARG A 26 11.09 -1.16 13.59
N GLU A 27 11.68 -0.08 13.10
CA GLU A 27 12.38 0.90 13.94
C GLU A 27 11.44 1.55 14.97
N ALA A 28 10.16 1.74 14.61
CA ALA A 28 9.10 2.15 15.52
C ALA A 28 8.60 1.04 16.46
N GLN A 29 9.31 -0.09 16.55
CA GLN A 29 9.00 -1.24 17.41
C GLN A 29 7.66 -1.92 17.08
N VAL A 30 7.22 -1.84 15.82
CA VAL A 30 6.01 -2.52 15.33
C VAL A 30 6.38 -3.64 14.37
N TYR A 31 5.75 -4.80 14.50
CA TYR A 31 5.93 -5.92 13.58
C TYR A 31 5.43 -5.57 12.18
N SER A 32 6.16 -5.97 11.13
CA SER A 32 5.71 -5.76 9.75
C SER A 32 6.20 -6.85 8.81
N GLU A 33 5.36 -7.20 7.84
CA GLU A 33 5.67 -8.10 6.74
C GLU A 33 5.40 -7.43 5.39
N ILE A 34 6.20 -7.80 4.39
CA ILE A 34 6.00 -7.36 3.02
C ILE A 34 5.44 -8.54 2.24
N HIS A 35 4.34 -8.30 1.53
CA HIS A 35 3.69 -9.29 0.67
C HIS A 35 3.40 -8.71 -0.71
N PRO A 36 3.46 -9.54 -1.77
CA PRO A 36 3.01 -9.13 -3.10
C PRO A 36 1.48 -8.93 -3.15
N PRO A 37 0.93 -8.23 -4.15
CA PRO A 37 -0.49 -7.91 -4.27
C PRO A 37 -1.33 -9.09 -4.81
N ILE A 38 -0.89 -10.33 -4.58
CA ILE A 38 -1.54 -11.55 -5.09
C ILE A 38 -2.50 -12.18 -4.09
N HIS A 39 -2.49 -11.72 -2.83
CA HIS A 39 -3.32 -12.27 -1.78
C HIS A 39 -4.74 -11.70 -1.86
N ASP A 40 -5.72 -12.58 -1.67
CA ASP A 40 -7.12 -12.20 -1.62
C ASP A 40 -7.50 -11.55 -0.28
N ILE A 41 -8.73 -11.04 -0.21
CA ILE A 41 -9.23 -10.34 0.98
C ILE A 41 -9.34 -11.25 2.20
N GLU A 42 -9.63 -12.54 2.00
CA GLU A 42 -9.74 -13.52 3.08
C GLU A 42 -8.38 -13.80 3.72
N TRP A 43 -7.34 -13.93 2.91
CA TRP A 43 -5.98 -14.04 3.42
C TRP A 43 -5.58 -12.83 4.26
N ILE A 44 -5.94 -11.61 3.84
CA ILE A 44 -5.69 -10.38 4.62
C ILE A 44 -6.46 -10.41 5.94
N ARG A 45 -7.72 -10.88 5.95
CA ARG A 45 -8.52 -11.05 7.17
C ARG A 45 -7.90 -12.06 8.13
N GLU A 46 -7.43 -13.21 7.61
CA GLU A 46 -6.73 -14.24 8.38
C GLU A 46 -5.42 -13.71 8.96
N TRP A 47 -4.65 -12.93 8.18
CA TRP A 47 -3.43 -12.27 8.64
C TRP A 47 -3.70 -11.28 9.78
N ASN A 48 -4.92 -10.72 9.86
CA ASN A 48 -5.42 -9.85 10.92
C ASN A 48 -4.52 -8.60 11.19
N PRO A 49 -4.32 -7.72 10.19
CA PRO A 49 -3.46 -6.55 10.33
C PRO A 49 -4.05 -5.48 11.25
N LYS A 50 -3.18 -4.72 11.92
CA LYS A 50 -3.56 -3.46 12.60
C LYS A 50 -3.55 -2.25 11.68
N GLY A 51 -2.89 -2.39 10.54
CA GLY A 51 -2.84 -1.37 9.49
C GLY A 51 -2.25 -1.97 8.23
N ILE A 52 -2.59 -1.36 7.09
CA ILE A 52 -2.10 -1.75 5.78
C ILE A 52 -1.36 -0.57 5.16
N ILE A 53 -0.17 -0.81 4.60
CA ILE A 53 0.55 0.16 3.79
C ILE A 53 0.60 -0.34 2.35
N LEU A 54 0.03 0.44 1.44
CA LEU A 54 0.12 0.23 0.01
C LEU A 54 1.35 0.98 -0.51
N SER A 55 2.38 0.24 -0.96
CA SER A 55 3.65 0.84 -1.37
C SER A 55 3.54 1.63 -2.68
N GLY A 56 4.63 2.30 -3.04
CA GLY A 56 4.76 2.90 -4.36
C GLY A 56 4.96 1.84 -5.45
N GLY A 57 5.06 2.28 -6.70
CA GLY A 57 5.36 1.41 -7.81
C GLY A 57 5.72 2.25 -9.05
N PRO A 58 6.43 1.66 -10.03
CA PRO A 58 6.75 2.34 -11.29
C PRO A 58 5.55 2.45 -12.24
N SER A 59 4.50 1.68 -11.96
CA SER A 59 3.29 1.53 -12.77
C SER A 59 2.32 2.72 -12.62
N SER A 60 1.40 2.83 -13.57
CA SER A 60 0.28 3.79 -13.54
C SER A 60 -1.01 3.01 -13.37
N VAL A 61 -1.93 3.45 -12.50
CA VAL A 61 -3.14 2.69 -12.13
C VAL A 61 -4.07 2.29 -13.30
N TYR A 62 -3.91 2.87 -14.49
CA TYR A 62 -4.75 2.60 -15.68
C TYR A 62 -4.09 1.71 -16.76
N GLY A 63 -2.94 1.09 -16.49
CA GLY A 63 -2.35 0.15 -17.45
C GLY A 63 -3.06 -1.22 -17.47
N GLU A 64 -2.98 -1.93 -18.60
CA GLU A 64 -3.75 -3.17 -18.84
C GLU A 64 -3.33 -4.37 -17.96
N ASP A 65 -2.17 -4.34 -17.29
CA ASP A 65 -1.67 -5.40 -16.40
C ASP A 65 -1.11 -4.84 -15.09
N VAL A 66 -1.80 -3.85 -14.52
CA VAL A 66 -1.24 -3.10 -13.41
C VAL A 66 -1.63 -3.74 -12.08
N PRO A 67 -0.64 -3.97 -11.19
CA PRO A 67 -0.90 -4.47 -9.84
C PRO A 67 -1.97 -3.66 -9.11
N THR A 68 -3.07 -4.32 -8.73
CA THR A 68 -4.22 -3.72 -8.05
C THR A 68 -4.47 -4.39 -6.70
N ALA A 69 -5.49 -3.94 -5.98
CA ALA A 69 -5.99 -4.58 -4.77
C ALA A 69 -7.51 -4.68 -4.84
N ASP A 70 -8.09 -5.62 -4.09
CA ASP A 70 -9.54 -5.74 -3.95
C ASP A 70 -10.12 -4.46 -3.30
N PRO A 71 -11.14 -3.80 -3.89
CA PRO A 71 -11.81 -2.65 -3.27
C PRO A 71 -12.30 -2.92 -1.84
N ALA A 72 -12.68 -4.17 -1.53
CA ALA A 72 -13.11 -4.59 -0.20
C ALA A 72 -12.03 -4.38 0.88
N LEU A 73 -10.76 -4.20 0.49
CA LEU A 73 -9.66 -3.82 1.39
C LEU A 73 -9.97 -2.52 2.14
N LEU A 74 -10.62 -1.55 1.49
CA LEU A 74 -11.00 -0.27 2.10
C LEU A 74 -12.19 -0.40 3.06
N GLU A 75 -12.93 -1.51 3.00
CA GLU A 75 -14.13 -1.78 3.79
C GLU A 75 -13.84 -2.65 5.03
N LEU A 76 -12.60 -3.11 5.21
CA LEU A 76 -12.19 -3.96 6.34
C LEU A 76 -12.25 -3.26 7.72
N GLY A 77 -12.45 -1.94 7.77
CA GLY A 77 -12.40 -1.17 9.01
C GLY A 77 -10.98 -1.07 9.61
N ILE A 78 -9.96 -1.36 8.80
CA ILE A 78 -8.53 -1.31 9.16
C ILE A 78 -7.92 -0.06 8.53
N PRO A 79 -7.09 0.73 9.24
CA PRO A 79 -6.41 1.89 8.64
C PRO A 79 -5.53 1.52 7.44
N VAL A 80 -5.67 2.26 6.34
CA VAL A 80 -4.90 2.07 5.11
C VAL A 80 -4.11 3.34 4.78
N LEU A 81 -2.80 3.19 4.59
CA LEU A 81 -1.90 4.26 4.14
C LEU A 81 -1.41 3.96 2.72
N GLY A 82 -1.67 4.86 1.77
CA GLY A 82 -1.13 4.77 0.41
C GLY A 82 0.07 5.69 0.20
N ILE A 83 1.16 5.17 -0.37
CA ILE A 83 2.37 5.95 -0.69
C ILE A 83 2.55 5.99 -2.21
N CYS A 84 2.54 7.20 -2.79
CA CYS A 84 2.62 7.41 -4.25
C CYS A 84 1.59 6.58 -5.03
N TYR A 85 2.02 5.47 -5.63
CA TYR A 85 1.15 4.57 -6.37
C TYR A 85 0.01 4.03 -5.49
N GLY A 86 0.32 3.61 -4.25
CA GLY A 86 -0.70 3.17 -3.30
C GLY A 86 -1.76 4.25 -3.00
N MET A 87 -1.38 5.53 -2.99
CA MET A 87 -2.34 6.64 -2.83
C MET A 87 -3.25 6.79 -4.06
N GLN A 88 -2.68 6.66 -5.26
CA GLN A 88 -3.45 6.67 -6.51
C GLN A 88 -4.43 5.50 -6.56
N LEU A 89 -4.00 4.32 -6.11
CA LEU A 89 -4.83 3.13 -6.04
C LEU A 89 -6.01 3.33 -5.07
N ILE A 90 -5.77 3.87 -3.87
CA ILE A 90 -6.86 4.20 -2.93
C ILE A 90 -7.86 5.15 -3.58
N ALA A 91 -7.38 6.23 -4.22
CA ALA A 91 -8.26 7.17 -4.90
C ALA A 91 -9.10 6.49 -5.99
N HIS A 92 -8.49 5.60 -6.78
CA HIS A 92 -9.18 4.86 -7.83
C HIS A 92 -10.24 3.87 -7.27
N LEU A 93 -9.88 3.07 -6.27
CA LEU A 93 -10.77 2.08 -5.64
C LEU A 93 -11.94 2.76 -4.91
N ALA A 94 -11.75 3.98 -4.40
CA ALA A 94 -12.81 4.78 -3.79
C ALA A 94 -13.71 5.50 -4.82
N GLY A 95 -13.58 5.21 -6.12
CA GLY A 95 -14.37 5.83 -7.19
C GLY A 95 -13.90 7.23 -7.61
N GLY A 96 -12.73 7.66 -7.14
CA GLY A 96 -12.08 8.89 -7.55
C GLY A 96 -11.40 8.79 -8.92
N THR A 97 -10.99 9.94 -9.45
CA THR A 97 -10.28 10.02 -10.74
C THR A 97 -8.81 10.33 -10.50
N VAL A 98 -7.92 9.51 -11.07
CA VAL A 98 -6.49 9.77 -11.13
C VAL A 98 -6.17 10.31 -12.52
N VAL A 99 -5.43 11.40 -12.61
CA VAL A 99 -5.06 12.02 -13.91
C VAL A 99 -3.59 11.78 -14.21
N ARG A 100 -3.30 11.53 -15.49
CA ARG A 100 -1.91 11.37 -15.94
C ARG A 100 -1.20 12.72 -15.87
N ALA A 101 -0.08 12.76 -15.15
CA ALA A 101 0.80 13.91 -15.14
C ALA A 101 1.62 13.99 -16.43
N ALA A 102 1.89 15.21 -16.91
CA ALA A 102 2.74 15.44 -18.07
C ALA A 102 4.21 15.03 -17.84
N ARG A 103 4.66 15.05 -16.57
CA ARG A 103 5.98 14.61 -16.14
C ARG A 103 5.87 13.83 -14.84
N ARG A 104 6.74 12.83 -14.64
CA ARG A 104 6.93 12.18 -13.35
C ARG A 104 7.91 13.02 -12.54
N GLU A 105 7.53 13.43 -11.34
CA GLU A 105 8.36 14.27 -10.49
C GLU A 105 8.92 13.46 -9.31
N TYR A 106 10.24 13.51 -9.16
CA TYR A 106 10.95 13.02 -7.99
C TYR A 106 11.89 14.14 -7.53
N GLY A 107 11.67 14.68 -6.35
CA GLY A 107 12.42 15.82 -5.87
C GLY A 107 11.87 16.34 -4.55
N ARG A 108 12.61 17.28 -3.95
CA ARG A 108 12.15 17.97 -2.75
C ARG A 108 11.05 18.95 -3.13
N ALA A 109 9.95 18.91 -2.41
CA ALA A 109 8.86 19.87 -2.50
C ALA A 109 8.40 20.25 -1.08
N THR A 110 7.84 21.44 -0.93
CA THR A 110 7.22 21.86 0.34
C THR A 110 5.72 21.64 0.24
N VAL A 111 5.16 20.89 1.19
CA VAL A 111 3.72 20.63 1.31
C VAL A 111 3.18 21.43 2.49
N ARG A 112 2.03 22.09 2.33
CA ARG A 112 1.29 22.70 3.44
C ARG A 112 0.26 21.69 3.95
N VAL A 113 0.23 21.50 5.26
CA VAL A 113 -0.72 20.63 5.97
C VAL A 113 -1.84 21.49 6.55
#